data_AF-A0A7C6YM53-F1
#
_entry.id   AF-A0A7C6YM53-F1
#
_cell.length_a   1.000
_cell.length_b   1.000
_cell.length_c   1.000
_cell.angle_alpha   90.00
_cell.angle_beta   90.00
_cell.angle_gamma   90.00
#
_symmetry.space_group_name_H-M   'P 1'
#
loop_
_entity.id
_entity.type
_entity.pdbx_description
1 polymer ?
#
loop_
_entity_poly.entity_id
_entity_poly.type
_entity_poly.pdbx_seq_one_letter_code
_entity_poly.pdbx_strand_id
1 'polypeptide(L)'
;MKKRYVVIVACLQTAWSSFAWAEESKSASFQEAYSNWTAYLANMPVEVMVKSSLPSDIYYDNEPFRRILDLGASAVPDIIQALENDRRLVEALQEITKWKYNIVRTGETPKTYTWTVAEIPAIRGTDGPPDRVAVWKYWWQKERFKTDEHFNELYEAWNVATKAGEYEKADLLRQKITNLGIPVLPYLIDAAKTQPEWLLAIRQLTSGALPEDISGAECETWWEENRIKYDLPDKGAM
;
A
#
# COMPACT_ATOMS: atom_id res chain seq x y z
N MET A 1 53.65 -11.58 19.08
CA MET A 1 52.53 -11.78 18.14
C MET A 1 51.50 -10.68 18.37
N LYS A 2 51.32 -9.73 17.45
CA LYS A 2 50.25 -8.72 17.48
C LYS A 2 49.68 -8.63 16.06
N LYS A 3 48.44 -9.10 15.86
CA LYS A 3 47.74 -9.06 14.55
C LYS A 3 46.61 -8.01 14.59
N ARG A 4 46.80 -7.00 13.75
CA ARG A 4 45.87 -6.26 12.88
C ARG A 4 44.35 -6.33 13.17
N TYR A 5 43.80 -5.22 13.70
CA TYR A 5 42.38 -4.81 13.66
C TYR A 5 42.31 -3.29 13.42
N VAL A 6 42.49 -2.79 12.19
CA VAL A 6 42.40 -1.33 11.92
C VAL A 6 41.63 -0.97 10.64
N VAL A 7 41.14 -1.92 9.83
CA VAL A 7 40.62 -1.59 8.48
C VAL A 7 39.08 -1.53 8.38
N ILE A 8 38.31 -1.82 9.43
CA ILE A 8 36.83 -1.94 9.31
C ILE A 8 36.06 -0.63 9.63
N VAL A 9 36.66 0.35 10.31
CA VAL A 9 35.94 1.55 10.78
C VAL A 9 35.67 2.57 9.66
N ALA A 10 36.53 2.69 8.66
CA ALA A 10 36.38 3.70 7.59
C ALA A 10 35.27 3.38 6.58
N CYS A 11 34.98 2.09 6.32
CA CYS A 11 33.92 1.69 5.38
C CYS A 11 32.51 1.88 5.94
N LEU A 12 32.34 1.91 7.27
CA LEU A 12 31.04 2.12 7.91
C LEU A 12 30.59 3.58 7.86
N GLN A 13 31.52 4.54 7.95
CA GLN A 13 31.16 5.97 7.91
C GLN A 13 30.71 6.43 6.52
N THR A 14 31.29 5.90 5.44
CA THR A 14 30.88 6.28 4.08
C THR A 14 29.51 5.71 3.70
N ALA A 15 29.19 4.50 4.15
CA ALA A 15 27.89 3.87 3.90
C ALA A 15 26.72 4.61 4.59
N TRP A 16 26.96 5.14 5.79
CA TRP A 16 25.95 5.90 6.54
C TRP A 16 25.62 7.24 5.89
N SER A 17 26.64 7.96 5.39
CA SER A 17 26.43 9.24 4.70
C SER A 17 25.65 9.08 3.39
N SER A 18 25.91 8.01 2.62
CA SER A 18 25.16 7.74 1.38
C SER A 18 23.70 7.37 1.65
N PHE A 19 23.42 6.67 2.76
CA PHE A 19 22.05 6.31 3.13
C PHE A 19 21.24 7.54 3.56
N ALA A 20 21.79 8.39 4.43
CA ALA A 20 21.11 9.60 4.89
C ALA A 20 20.77 10.56 3.73
N TRP A 21 21.70 10.71 2.78
CA TRP A 21 21.48 11.58 1.62
C TRP A 21 20.40 11.04 0.66
N ALA A 22 20.31 9.72 0.50
CA ALA A 22 19.26 9.10 -0.32
C ALA A 22 17.86 9.29 0.28
N GLU A 23 17.74 9.23 1.62
CA GLU A 23 16.47 9.44 2.31
C GLU A 23 16.03 10.92 2.26
N GLU A 24 16.97 11.84 2.47
CA GLU A 24 16.73 13.28 2.37
C GLU A 24 16.27 13.67 0.95
N SER A 25 16.87 13.06 -0.08
CA SER A 25 16.48 13.30 -1.48
C SER A 25 15.06 12.81 -1.79
N LYS A 26 14.62 11.67 -1.21
CA LYS A 26 13.27 11.13 -1.46
C LYS A 26 12.19 11.99 -0.80
N SER A 27 12.41 12.37 0.46
CA SER A 27 11.49 13.25 1.16
C SER A 27 11.37 14.61 0.45
N ALA A 28 12.48 15.15 -0.07
CA ALA A 28 12.46 16.37 -0.89
C ALA A 28 11.59 16.23 -2.16
N SER A 29 11.68 15.09 -2.87
CA SER A 29 10.84 14.83 -4.04
C SER A 29 9.35 14.75 -3.69
N PHE A 30 9.01 14.11 -2.56
CA PHE A 30 7.62 14.10 -2.08
C PHE A 30 7.13 15.51 -1.74
N GLN A 31 7.90 16.30 -0.98
CA GLN A 31 7.50 17.65 -0.60
C GLN A 31 7.29 18.56 -1.81
N GLU A 32 8.14 18.45 -2.84
CA GLU A 32 7.97 19.17 -4.09
C GLU A 32 6.68 18.77 -4.81
N ALA A 33 6.45 17.46 -5.01
CA ALA A 33 5.24 16.95 -5.66
C ALA A 33 3.97 17.36 -4.89
N TYR A 34 4.00 17.25 -3.56
CA TYR A 34 2.91 17.63 -2.68
C TYR A 34 2.64 19.13 -2.69
N SER A 35 3.68 19.97 -2.69
CA SER A 35 3.55 21.43 -2.84
C SER A 35 2.93 21.80 -4.18
N ASN A 36 3.32 21.13 -5.27
CA ASN A 36 2.75 21.38 -6.59
C ASN A 36 1.27 21.00 -6.66
N TRP A 37 0.90 19.85 -6.07
CA TRP A 37 -0.49 19.42 -6.02
C TRP A 37 -1.36 20.34 -5.14
N THR A 38 -0.89 20.73 -3.96
CA THR A 38 -1.62 21.68 -3.10
C THR A 38 -1.77 23.06 -3.75
N ALA A 39 -0.76 23.55 -4.46
CA ALA A 39 -0.85 24.77 -5.26
C ALA A 39 -1.86 24.64 -6.41
N TYR A 40 -1.89 23.49 -7.10
CA TYR A 40 -2.92 23.20 -8.10
C TYR A 40 -4.33 23.28 -7.48
N LEU A 41 -4.54 22.62 -6.33
CA LEU A 41 -5.82 22.63 -5.64
C LEU A 41 -6.25 24.04 -5.19
N ALA A 42 -5.30 24.86 -4.72
CA ALA A 42 -5.56 26.23 -4.29
C ALA A 42 -5.97 27.16 -5.45
N ASN A 43 -5.58 26.83 -6.69
CA ASN A 43 -5.92 27.59 -7.89
C ASN A 43 -7.17 27.05 -8.59
N MET A 44 -7.87 26.06 -8.03
CA MET A 44 -9.12 25.57 -8.62
C MET A 44 -10.23 26.64 -8.54
N PRO A 45 -11.13 26.70 -9.53
CA PRO A 45 -12.27 27.61 -9.48
C PRO A 45 -13.13 27.41 -8.22
N VAL A 46 -13.60 28.50 -7.61
CA VAL A 46 -14.41 28.45 -6.39
C VAL A 46 -15.69 27.63 -6.61
N GLU A 47 -16.26 27.73 -7.81
CA GLU A 47 -17.45 27.00 -8.24
C GLU A 47 -17.25 25.47 -8.22
N VAL A 48 -16.00 25.03 -8.36
CA VAL A 48 -15.62 23.62 -8.16
C VAL A 48 -15.60 23.36 -6.66
N MET A 49 -14.79 24.11 -5.89
CA MET A 49 -14.59 23.87 -4.45
C MET A 49 -15.87 23.86 -3.59
N VAL A 50 -16.93 24.58 -3.99
CA VAL A 50 -18.19 24.68 -3.24
C VAL A 50 -19.24 23.62 -3.57
N LYS A 51 -18.99 22.73 -4.55
CA LYS A 51 -19.94 21.66 -4.88
C LYS A 51 -19.95 20.60 -3.77
N SER A 52 -21.15 20.27 -3.30
CA SER A 52 -21.38 19.23 -2.28
C SER A 52 -21.01 17.82 -2.74
N SER A 53 -20.95 17.61 -4.06
CA SER A 53 -20.50 16.36 -4.68
C SER A 53 -19.50 16.71 -5.77
N LEU A 54 -18.23 16.77 -5.38
CA LEU A 54 -17.17 16.91 -6.36
C LEU A 54 -16.79 15.54 -6.93
N PRO A 55 -16.77 15.41 -8.26
CA PRO A 55 -16.17 14.26 -8.92
C PRO A 55 -14.72 14.08 -8.46
N SER A 56 -14.33 12.84 -8.12
CA SER A 56 -13.00 12.50 -7.59
C SER A 56 -11.88 12.71 -8.61
N ASP A 57 -12.20 12.56 -9.90
CA ASP A 57 -11.32 12.85 -11.03
C ASP A 57 -10.76 14.29 -10.99
N ILE A 58 -11.53 15.29 -10.55
CA ILE A 58 -11.04 16.66 -10.45
C ILE A 58 -9.86 16.76 -9.47
N TYR A 59 -9.91 16.05 -8.35
CA TYR A 59 -8.87 16.10 -7.32
C TYR A 59 -7.63 15.27 -7.66
N TYR A 60 -7.84 14.15 -8.35
CA TYR A 60 -6.84 13.08 -8.45
C TYR A 60 -6.45 12.75 -9.90
N ASP A 61 -7.26 13.08 -10.90
CA ASP A 61 -6.92 12.93 -12.32
C ASP A 61 -6.23 14.19 -12.86
N ASN A 62 -5.10 14.54 -12.24
CA ASN A 62 -4.25 15.64 -12.68
C ASN A 62 -2.78 15.28 -12.54
N GLU A 63 -1.95 15.93 -13.36
CA GLU A 63 -0.51 15.69 -13.38
C GLU A 63 0.17 15.90 -12.00
N PRO A 64 -0.09 17.00 -11.27
CA PRO A 64 0.51 17.19 -9.95
C PRO A 64 0.24 16.03 -8.98
N PHE A 65 -0.96 15.44 -8.99
CA PHE A 65 -1.27 14.27 -8.16
C PHE A 65 -0.57 13.00 -8.68
N ARG A 66 -0.53 12.79 -10.00
CA ARG A 66 0.17 11.64 -10.61
C ARG A 66 1.65 11.61 -10.22
N ARG A 67 2.31 12.77 -10.10
CA ARG A 67 3.69 12.83 -9.60
C ARG A 67 3.86 12.28 -8.20
N ILE A 68 2.87 12.41 -7.32
CA ILE A 68 2.90 11.78 -5.98
C ILE A 68 2.81 10.27 -6.13
N LEU A 69 1.96 9.77 -7.03
CA LEU A 69 1.79 8.33 -7.30
C LEU A 69 3.06 7.71 -7.92
N ASP A 70 3.75 8.43 -8.80
CA ASP A 70 4.96 7.99 -9.49
C ASP A 70 6.14 7.76 -8.53
N LEU A 71 6.13 8.38 -7.35
CA LEU A 71 7.09 8.09 -6.28
C LEU A 71 6.91 6.68 -5.68
N GLY A 72 5.73 6.07 -5.86
CA GLY A 72 5.43 4.71 -5.48
C GLY A 72 5.58 4.43 -3.98
N ALA A 73 5.94 3.19 -3.65
CA ALA A 73 6.06 2.71 -2.26
C ALA A 73 6.99 3.58 -1.39
N SER A 74 7.98 4.23 -2.01
CA SER A 74 8.96 5.05 -1.31
C SER A 74 8.39 6.32 -0.69
N ALA A 75 7.28 6.87 -1.21
CA ALA A 75 6.64 8.07 -0.65
C ALA A 75 5.65 7.77 0.49
N VAL A 76 5.32 6.50 0.74
CA VAL A 76 4.33 6.12 1.76
C VAL A 76 4.63 6.68 3.15
N PRO A 77 5.88 6.65 3.68
CA PRO A 77 6.18 7.21 5.00
C PRO A 77 5.85 8.71 5.09
N ASP A 78 6.28 9.50 4.11
CA ASP A 78 6.02 10.95 4.10
C ASP A 78 4.52 11.25 3.93
N ILE A 79 3.81 10.47 3.11
CA ILE A 79 2.36 10.59 2.96
C ILE A 79 1.66 10.33 4.31
N ILE A 80 2.06 9.27 5.04
CA ILE A 80 1.49 8.94 6.35
C ILE A 80 1.70 10.08 7.36
N GLN A 81 2.85 10.75 7.32
CA GLN A 81 3.10 11.92 8.17
C GLN A 81 2.22 13.11 7.76
N ALA A 82 2.09 13.37 6.46
CA ALA A 82 1.30 14.48 5.93
C ALA A 82 -0.24 14.31 6.15
N LEU A 83 -0.73 13.09 6.36
CA LEU A 83 -2.16 12.81 6.60
C LEU A 83 -2.78 13.58 7.78
N GLU A 84 -1.99 14.00 8.76
CA GLU A 84 -2.48 14.82 9.88
C GLU A 84 -3.01 16.18 9.41
N ASN A 85 -2.38 16.72 8.38
CA ASN A 85 -2.68 18.04 7.84
C ASN A 85 -3.54 17.96 6.59
N ASP A 86 -3.45 16.87 5.83
CA ASP A 86 -4.24 16.69 4.60
C ASP A 86 -4.76 15.26 4.43
N ARG A 87 -6.04 15.07 4.78
CA ARG A 87 -6.74 13.78 4.70
C ARG A 87 -7.01 13.33 3.26
N ARG A 88 -6.84 14.19 2.25
CA ARG A 88 -7.05 13.85 0.84
C ARG A 88 -5.96 12.92 0.30
N LEU A 89 -4.79 12.92 0.92
CA LEU A 89 -3.68 12.02 0.59
C LEU A 89 -3.98 10.53 0.84
N VAL A 90 -5.09 10.21 1.51
CA VAL A 90 -5.56 8.82 1.63
C VAL A 90 -5.72 8.15 0.27
N GLU A 91 -6.16 8.87 -0.76
CA GLU A 91 -6.31 8.30 -2.10
C GLU A 91 -4.95 7.92 -2.71
N ALA A 92 -3.89 8.69 -2.43
CA ALA A 92 -2.54 8.35 -2.87
C ALA A 92 -2.06 7.05 -2.20
N LEU A 93 -2.34 6.87 -0.90
CA LEU A 93 -2.01 5.62 -0.21
C LEU A 93 -2.75 4.44 -0.81
N GLN A 94 -4.05 4.59 -1.11
CA GLN A 94 -4.84 3.53 -1.73
C GLN A 94 -4.30 3.15 -3.11
N GLU A 95 -3.91 4.14 -3.91
CA GLU A 95 -3.37 3.90 -5.26
C GLU A 95 -1.95 3.33 -5.24
N ILE A 96 -1.08 3.77 -4.33
CA ILE A 96 0.29 3.28 -4.25
C ILE A 96 0.33 1.88 -3.64
N THR A 97 -0.34 1.69 -2.50
CA THR A 97 -0.24 0.45 -1.73
C THR A 97 -1.19 -0.62 -2.23
N LYS A 98 -2.23 -0.24 -3.00
CA LYS A 98 -3.35 -1.09 -3.42
C LYS A 98 -4.06 -1.80 -2.26
N TRP A 99 -3.75 -1.43 -1.01
CA TRP A 99 -4.40 -1.97 0.17
C TRP A 99 -5.83 -1.45 0.20
N LYS A 100 -6.76 -2.37 0.45
CA LYS A 100 -8.19 -2.06 0.55
C LYS A 100 -8.73 -2.65 1.84
N TYR A 101 -9.63 -1.91 2.45
CA TYR A 101 -10.34 -2.34 3.64
C TYR A 101 -11.83 -2.11 3.50
N ASN A 102 -12.61 -2.92 4.21
CA ASN A 102 -14.06 -2.90 4.18
C ASN A 102 -14.59 -2.39 5.51
N ILE A 103 -15.46 -1.38 5.45
CA ILE A 103 -16.20 -0.91 6.61
C ILE A 103 -17.48 -1.71 6.70
N VAL A 104 -17.62 -2.47 7.79
CA VAL A 104 -18.81 -3.26 8.10
C VAL A 104 -19.60 -2.53 9.18
N ARG A 105 -20.91 -2.41 8.97
CA ARG A 105 -21.84 -1.89 9.97
C ARG A 105 -22.66 -3.03 10.54
N THR A 106 -22.66 -3.15 11.87
CA THR A 106 -23.49 -4.10 12.62
C THR A 106 -24.44 -3.36 13.55
N GLY A 107 -25.48 -4.04 14.05
CA GLY A 107 -26.53 -3.47 14.90
C GLY A 107 -27.83 -3.18 14.15
N GLU A 108 -28.95 -3.22 14.87
CA GLU A 108 -30.30 -3.15 14.27
C GLU A 108 -30.78 -1.71 14.07
N THR A 109 -30.41 -0.82 14.99
CA THR A 109 -30.85 0.58 15.00
C THR A 109 -29.66 1.55 14.94
N PRO A 110 -29.85 2.80 14.46
CA PRO A 110 -28.80 3.81 14.45
C PRO A 110 -28.10 4.04 15.79
N LYS A 111 -28.82 3.88 16.91
CA LYS A 111 -28.27 4.03 18.28
C LYS A 111 -27.42 2.84 18.72
N THR A 112 -27.54 1.71 18.01
CA THR A 112 -26.81 0.46 18.28
C THR A 112 -25.80 0.14 17.18
N TYR A 113 -25.62 1.03 16.20
CA TYR A 113 -24.69 0.79 15.12
C TYR A 113 -23.26 0.73 15.64
N THR A 114 -22.54 -0.30 15.22
CA THR A 114 -21.09 -0.39 15.39
C THR A 114 -20.47 -0.55 14.03
N TRP A 115 -19.57 0.36 13.70
CA TRP A 115 -18.79 0.34 12.46
C TRP A 115 -17.42 -0.25 12.76
N THR A 116 -17.02 -1.26 12.02
CA THR A 116 -15.73 -1.94 12.18
C THR A 116 -15.00 -2.03 10.85
N VAL A 117 -13.68 -1.95 10.88
CA VAL A 117 -12.85 -2.33 9.72
C VAL A 117 -12.70 -3.84 9.73
N ALA A 118 -13.17 -4.54 8.68
CA ALA A 118 -13.19 -6.00 8.66
C ALA A 118 -11.80 -6.61 8.80
N GLU A 119 -10.81 -6.01 8.15
CA GLU A 119 -9.41 -6.41 8.14
C GLU A 119 -8.68 -6.00 9.42
N ILE A 120 -9.24 -5.06 10.19
CA ILE A 120 -8.65 -4.56 11.45
C ILE A 120 -9.76 -4.40 12.50
N PRO A 121 -10.29 -5.50 13.07
CA PRO A 121 -11.43 -5.44 13.99
C PRO A 121 -11.18 -4.60 15.26
N ALA A 122 -9.91 -4.33 15.59
CA ALA A 122 -9.51 -3.44 16.68
C ALA A 122 -9.95 -1.98 16.46
N ILE A 123 -10.16 -1.56 15.20
CA ILE A 123 -10.63 -0.22 14.86
C ILE A 123 -12.14 -0.24 14.68
N ARG A 124 -12.83 0.43 15.60
CA ARG A 124 -14.30 0.52 15.62
C ARG A 124 -14.79 1.92 15.97
N GLY A 125 -15.94 2.29 15.44
CA GLY A 125 -16.66 3.54 15.74
C GLY A 125 -18.11 3.26 16.13
N THR A 126 -18.57 3.90 17.21
CA THR A 126 -19.97 3.83 17.68
C THR A 126 -20.84 4.92 17.09
N ASP A 127 -20.24 6.06 16.74
CA ASP A 127 -20.94 7.26 16.28
C ASP A 127 -20.75 7.53 14.78
N GLY A 128 -20.22 6.54 14.05
CA GLY A 128 -19.93 6.66 12.63
C GLY A 128 -18.82 5.71 12.17
N PRO A 129 -18.51 5.69 10.87
CA PRO A 129 -17.38 4.95 10.34
C PRO A 129 -16.08 5.41 11.00
N PRO A 130 -15.10 4.51 11.18
CA PRO A 130 -13.79 4.90 11.71
C PRO A 130 -13.10 5.99 10.88
N ASP A 131 -12.31 6.82 11.54
CA ASP A 131 -11.48 7.82 10.86
C ASP A 131 -10.50 7.14 9.90
N ARG A 132 -10.59 7.48 8.60
CA ARG A 132 -9.71 6.93 7.55
C ARG A 132 -8.23 7.16 7.89
N VAL A 133 -7.87 8.31 8.47
CA VAL A 133 -6.47 8.59 8.83
C VAL A 133 -5.97 7.66 9.91
N ALA A 134 -6.76 7.46 10.98
CA ALA A 134 -6.45 6.48 12.02
C ALA A 134 -6.32 5.05 11.47
N VAL A 135 -7.18 4.65 10.51
CA VAL A 135 -7.10 3.34 9.85
C VAL A 135 -5.77 3.18 9.10
N TRP A 136 -5.40 4.14 8.25
CA TRP A 136 -4.15 4.08 7.49
C TRP A 136 -2.90 4.12 8.38
N LYS A 137 -2.88 4.96 9.41
CA LYS A 137 -1.79 5.00 10.39
C LYS A 137 -1.64 3.67 11.12
N TYR A 138 -2.74 3.07 11.55
CA TYR A 138 -2.70 1.78 12.23
C TYR A 138 -2.21 0.68 11.29
N TRP A 139 -2.72 0.61 10.06
CA TRP A 139 -2.26 -0.34 9.06
C TRP A 139 -0.76 -0.22 8.83
N TRP A 140 -0.28 1.01 8.64
CA TRP A 140 1.12 1.31 8.40
C TRP A 140 2.04 0.91 9.56
N GLN A 141 1.60 1.16 10.80
CA GLN A 141 2.41 0.91 12.00
C GLN A 141 2.38 -0.54 12.49
N LYS A 142 1.28 -1.25 12.23
CA LYS A 142 1.01 -2.56 12.85
C LYS A 142 0.58 -3.61 11.84
N GLU A 143 -0.47 -3.34 11.09
CA GLU A 143 -1.16 -4.41 10.36
C GLU A 143 -0.38 -4.95 9.17
N ARG A 144 0.33 -4.09 8.43
CA ARG A 144 1.12 -4.51 7.26
C ARG A 144 2.25 -5.52 7.59
N PHE A 145 2.62 -5.64 8.87
CA PHE A 145 3.64 -6.59 9.32
C PHE A 145 3.08 -7.98 9.61
N LYS A 146 1.77 -8.18 9.46
CA LYS A 146 1.09 -9.48 9.57
C LYS A 146 0.64 -10.01 8.22
N THR A 147 1.15 -9.45 7.13
CA THR A 147 0.74 -9.85 5.79
C THR A 147 1.02 -11.31 5.51
N ASP A 148 2.09 -11.88 6.06
CA ASP A 148 2.41 -13.31 5.97
C ASP A 148 1.35 -14.18 6.66
N GLU A 149 0.99 -13.86 7.90
CA GLU A 149 -0.04 -14.56 8.66
C GLU A 149 -1.38 -14.53 7.89
N HIS A 150 -1.80 -13.32 7.49
CA HIS A 150 -3.05 -13.13 6.76
C HIS A 150 -3.06 -13.81 5.38
N PHE A 151 -1.94 -13.76 4.65
CA PHE A 151 -1.82 -14.43 3.37
C PHE A 151 -1.97 -15.94 3.54
N ASN A 152 -1.24 -16.55 4.47
CA ASN A 152 -1.26 -18.00 4.68
C ASN A 152 -2.67 -18.48 5.05
N GLU A 153 -3.35 -17.81 5.99
CA GLU A 153 -4.71 -18.15 6.38
C GLU A 153 -5.70 -18.08 5.20
N LEU A 154 -5.66 -16.99 4.43
CA LEU A 154 -6.56 -16.80 3.28
C LEU A 154 -6.23 -17.78 2.14
N TYR A 155 -4.96 -18.05 1.91
CA TYR A 155 -4.47 -18.91 0.85
C TYR A 155 -4.81 -20.38 1.11
N GLU A 156 -4.69 -20.84 2.35
CA GLU A 156 -5.16 -22.17 2.77
C GLU A 156 -6.68 -22.31 2.58
N ALA A 157 -7.46 -21.32 3.05
CA ALA A 157 -8.90 -21.31 2.88
C ALA A 157 -9.29 -21.32 1.39
N TRP A 158 -8.57 -20.56 0.56
CA TRP A 158 -8.77 -20.51 -0.88
C TRP A 158 -8.51 -21.88 -1.52
N ASN A 159 -7.40 -22.53 -1.17
CA ASN A 159 -7.06 -23.87 -1.66
C ASN A 159 -8.13 -24.92 -1.32
N VAL A 160 -8.66 -24.87 -0.09
CA VAL A 160 -9.74 -25.76 0.35
C VAL A 160 -11.02 -25.51 -0.47
N ALA A 161 -11.42 -24.25 -0.65
CA ALA A 161 -12.59 -23.88 -1.43
C ALA A 161 -12.46 -24.32 -2.89
N THR A 162 -11.31 -24.10 -3.52
CA THR A 162 -11.02 -24.52 -4.90
C THR A 162 -11.12 -26.04 -5.06
N LYS A 163 -10.51 -26.81 -4.15
CA LYS A 163 -10.57 -28.29 -4.17
C LYS A 163 -11.99 -28.83 -3.93
N ALA A 164 -12.81 -28.11 -3.17
CA ALA A 164 -14.21 -28.44 -2.93
C ALA A 164 -15.15 -28.01 -4.08
N GLY A 165 -14.65 -27.29 -5.10
CA GLY A 165 -15.47 -26.74 -6.18
C GLY A 165 -16.33 -25.53 -5.75
N GLU A 166 -16.04 -24.91 -4.61
CA GLU A 166 -16.73 -23.71 -4.10
C GLU A 166 -16.20 -22.43 -4.77
N TYR A 167 -16.35 -22.33 -6.10
CA TYR A 167 -15.66 -21.30 -6.91
C TYR A 167 -16.00 -19.85 -6.53
N GLU A 168 -17.24 -19.55 -6.14
CA GLU A 168 -17.61 -18.19 -5.69
C GLU A 168 -16.86 -17.78 -4.43
N LYS A 169 -16.75 -18.70 -3.46
CA LYS A 169 -16.01 -18.48 -2.22
C LYS A 169 -14.51 -18.38 -2.49
N ALA A 170 -13.99 -19.21 -3.39
CA ALA A 170 -12.59 -19.11 -3.83
C ALA A 170 -12.33 -17.74 -4.47
N ASP A 171 -13.21 -17.22 -5.32
CA ASP A 171 -13.02 -15.89 -5.91
C ASP A 171 -13.03 -14.78 -4.85
N LEU A 172 -13.94 -14.84 -3.88
CA LEU A 172 -13.96 -13.90 -2.75
C LEU A 172 -12.68 -13.95 -1.91
N LEU A 173 -12.14 -15.14 -1.65
CA LEU A 173 -10.87 -15.30 -0.91
C LEU A 173 -9.69 -14.76 -1.71
N ARG A 174 -9.68 -14.99 -3.03
CA ARG A 174 -8.68 -14.43 -3.94
C ARG A 174 -8.71 -12.90 -3.93
N GLN A 175 -9.90 -12.29 -3.98
CA GLN A 175 -10.06 -10.84 -3.86
C GLN A 175 -9.56 -10.32 -2.51
N LYS A 176 -9.83 -11.02 -1.41
CA LYS A 176 -9.30 -10.66 -0.08
C LYS A 176 -7.78 -10.69 -0.03
N ILE A 177 -7.16 -11.70 -0.65
CA ILE A 177 -5.69 -11.77 -0.77
C ILE A 177 -5.17 -10.57 -1.56
N THR A 178 -5.77 -10.24 -2.72
CA THR A 178 -5.38 -9.05 -3.49
C THR A 178 -5.56 -7.76 -2.68
N ASN A 179 -6.60 -7.66 -1.86
CA ASN A 179 -6.85 -6.48 -1.01
C ASN A 179 -5.81 -6.28 0.10
N LEU A 180 -4.95 -7.28 0.39
CA LEU A 180 -3.79 -7.09 1.26
C LEU A 180 -2.77 -6.10 0.68
N GLY A 181 -2.87 -5.76 -0.61
CA GLY A 181 -2.07 -4.74 -1.27
C GLY A 181 -0.67 -5.22 -1.65
N ILE A 182 0.21 -4.28 -2.01
CA ILE A 182 1.60 -4.57 -2.44
C ILE A 182 2.43 -5.40 -1.44
N PRO A 183 2.22 -5.36 -0.10
CA PRO A 183 2.95 -6.25 0.82
C PRO A 183 2.79 -7.74 0.52
N VAL A 184 1.72 -8.15 -0.16
CA VAL A 184 1.47 -9.56 -0.47
C VAL A 184 2.21 -10.06 -1.72
N LEU A 185 2.83 -9.16 -2.49
CA LEU A 185 3.49 -9.48 -3.77
C LEU A 185 4.51 -10.62 -3.66
N PRO A 186 5.44 -10.66 -2.68
CA PRO A 186 6.43 -11.74 -2.59
C PRO A 186 5.78 -13.13 -2.50
N TYR A 187 4.68 -13.23 -1.74
CA TYR A 187 3.96 -14.50 -1.56
C TYR A 187 3.19 -14.91 -2.81
N LEU A 188 2.57 -13.94 -3.50
CA LEU A 188 1.88 -14.19 -4.75
C LEU A 188 2.84 -14.63 -5.86
N ILE A 189 4.02 -14.04 -5.93
CA ILE A 189 5.05 -14.40 -6.91
C ILE A 189 5.51 -15.84 -6.70
N ASP A 190 5.71 -16.26 -5.44
CA ASP A 190 6.05 -17.65 -5.15
C ASP A 190 4.91 -18.60 -5.50
N ALA A 191 3.67 -18.27 -5.13
CA ALA A 191 2.49 -19.05 -5.49
C ALA A 191 2.31 -19.19 -7.01
N ALA A 192 2.58 -18.12 -7.78
CA ALA A 192 2.46 -18.08 -9.23
C ALA A 192 3.38 -19.08 -9.98
N LYS A 193 4.44 -19.58 -9.33
CA LYS A 193 5.31 -20.64 -9.88
C LYS A 193 4.56 -21.95 -10.12
N THR A 194 3.54 -22.23 -9.30
CA THR A 194 2.75 -23.46 -9.39
C THR A 194 1.28 -23.22 -9.75
N GLN A 195 0.81 -21.98 -9.56
CA GLN A 195 -0.58 -21.57 -9.75
C GLN A 195 -0.64 -20.27 -10.58
N PRO A 196 -0.62 -20.37 -11.92
CA PRO A 196 -0.58 -19.22 -12.81
C PRO A 196 -1.74 -18.22 -12.65
N GLU A 197 -2.85 -18.61 -12.02
CA GLU A 197 -3.98 -17.72 -11.73
C GLU A 197 -3.60 -16.50 -10.87
N TRP A 198 -2.53 -16.59 -10.07
CA TRP A 198 -2.04 -15.49 -9.26
C TRP A 198 -1.40 -14.36 -10.09
N LEU A 199 -1.01 -14.62 -11.34
CA LEU A 199 -0.48 -13.60 -12.25
C LEU A 199 -1.48 -12.47 -12.51
N LEU A 200 -2.79 -12.74 -12.43
CA LEU A 200 -3.80 -11.69 -12.53
C LEU A 200 -3.79 -10.77 -11.31
N ALA A 201 -3.67 -11.32 -10.10
CA ALA A 201 -3.58 -10.53 -8.87
C ALA A 201 -2.30 -9.69 -8.84
N ILE A 202 -1.16 -10.27 -9.25
CA ILE A 202 0.12 -9.56 -9.34
C ILE A 202 0.00 -8.37 -10.30
N ARG A 203 -0.56 -8.56 -11.50
CA ARG A 203 -0.80 -7.47 -12.46
C ARG A 203 -1.68 -6.35 -11.89
N GLN A 204 -2.73 -6.70 -11.16
CA GLN A 204 -3.59 -5.70 -10.51
C GLN A 204 -2.83 -4.87 -9.48
N LEU A 205 -1.98 -5.52 -8.68
CA LEU A 205 -1.18 -4.86 -7.65
C LEU A 205 -0.06 -4.00 -8.21
N THR A 206 0.45 -4.32 -9.41
CA THR A 206 1.52 -3.58 -10.07
C THR A 206 1.02 -2.60 -11.13
N SER A 207 -0.29 -2.31 -11.14
CA SER A 207 -0.95 -1.42 -12.11
C SER A 207 -0.68 -1.82 -13.57
N GLY A 208 -0.61 -3.12 -13.85
CA GLY A 208 -0.40 -3.66 -15.20
C GLY A 208 1.04 -3.62 -15.70
N ALA A 209 2.03 -3.45 -14.81
CA ALA A 209 3.43 -3.39 -15.21
C ALA A 209 3.99 -4.71 -15.79
N LEU A 210 3.29 -5.84 -15.58
CA LEU A 210 3.67 -7.13 -16.16
C LEU A 210 2.94 -7.38 -17.49
N PRO A 211 3.61 -7.98 -18.50
CA PRO A 211 2.98 -8.45 -19.74
C PRO A 211 1.81 -9.42 -19.51
N GLU A 212 0.93 -9.54 -20.51
CA GLU A 212 -0.28 -10.35 -20.33
C GLU A 212 -0.02 -11.86 -20.31
N ASP A 213 1.02 -12.29 -21.01
CA ASP A 213 1.44 -13.66 -21.29
C ASP A 213 2.66 -14.11 -20.46
N ILE A 214 3.06 -13.31 -19.47
CA ILE A 214 4.21 -13.62 -18.61
C ILE A 214 4.03 -14.96 -17.89
N SER A 215 5.08 -15.79 -17.88
CA SER A 215 5.11 -17.03 -17.09
C SER A 215 5.46 -16.77 -15.62
N GLY A 216 5.24 -17.75 -14.75
CA GLY A 216 5.63 -17.65 -13.33
C GLY A 216 7.14 -17.41 -13.13
N ALA A 217 7.99 -18.04 -13.95
CA ALA A 217 9.45 -17.87 -13.85
C ALA A 217 9.91 -16.48 -14.33
N GLU A 218 9.30 -15.96 -15.41
CA GLU A 218 9.56 -14.60 -15.88
C GLU A 218 9.05 -13.55 -14.87
N CYS A 219 7.92 -13.83 -14.21
CA CYS A 219 7.38 -12.99 -13.15
C CYS A 219 8.33 -12.85 -11.96
N GLU A 220 8.98 -13.94 -11.54
CA GLU A 220 10.00 -13.91 -10.48
C GLU A 220 11.22 -13.07 -10.89
N THR A 221 11.68 -13.24 -12.13
CA THR A 221 12.81 -12.43 -12.67
C THR A 221 12.45 -10.95 -12.69
N TRP A 222 11.27 -10.61 -13.20
CA TRP A 222 10.77 -9.23 -13.22
C TRP A 222 10.68 -8.63 -11.82
N TRP A 223 10.25 -9.42 -10.83
CA TRP A 223 10.17 -8.97 -9.45
C TRP A 223 11.54 -8.58 -8.89
N GLU A 224 12.56 -9.42 -9.05
CA GLU A 224 13.90 -9.10 -8.54
C GLU A 224 14.48 -7.81 -9.14
N GLU A 225 14.15 -7.51 -10.40
CA GLU A 225 14.56 -6.28 -11.09
C GLU A 225 13.77 -5.03 -10.65
N ASN A 226 12.53 -5.20 -10.16
CA ASN A 226 11.61 -4.08 -9.92
C ASN A 226 11.16 -3.93 -8.46
N ARG A 227 11.48 -4.86 -7.55
CA ARG A 227 10.93 -4.90 -6.18
C ARG A 227 11.11 -3.61 -5.40
N ILE A 228 12.20 -2.88 -5.62
CA ILE A 228 12.48 -1.60 -4.95
C ILE A 228 11.33 -0.58 -5.13
N LYS A 229 10.57 -0.65 -6.24
CA LYS A 229 9.41 0.23 -6.49
C LYS A 229 8.19 -0.12 -5.65
N TYR A 230 8.10 -1.36 -5.17
CA TYR A 230 6.93 -1.93 -4.49
C TYR A 230 7.21 -2.30 -3.03
N ASP A 231 8.48 -2.41 -2.65
CA ASP A 231 8.90 -2.70 -1.28
C ASP A 231 8.57 -1.50 -0.39
N LEU A 232 7.71 -1.73 0.61
CA LEU A 232 7.47 -0.76 1.66
C LEU A 232 8.65 -0.75 2.63
N PRO A 233 9.10 0.43 3.10
CA PRO A 233 10.16 0.54 4.10
C PRO A 233 9.94 -0.34 5.33
N ASP A 234 11.02 -0.90 5.88
CA ASP A 234 10.98 -1.71 7.10
C ASP A 234 10.57 -0.88 8.34
N LYS A 235 10.18 -1.57 9.41
CA LYS A 235 9.77 -0.95 10.68
C LYS A 235 10.83 -0.02 11.28
N GLY A 236 12.12 -0.28 10.99
CA GLY A 236 13.25 0.48 11.53
C GLY A 236 13.69 1.69 10.71
N ALA A 237 13.02 1.98 9.59
CA ALA A 237 13.35 3.10 8.71
C ALA A 237 12.61 4.41 9.07
N MET A 238 11.87 4.44 10.18
CA MET A 238 11.15 5.60 10.74
C MET A 238 11.70 5.97 12.10
#